data_AF-A0A349MV29-F1
#
_entry.id   AF-A0A349MV29-F1
#
_cell.length_a   1.000
_cell.length_b   1.000
_cell.length_c   1.000
_cell.angle_alpha   90.00
_cell.angle_beta   90.00
_cell.angle_gamma   90.00
#
_symmetry.space_group_name_H-M   'P 1'
#
loop_
_entity.id
_entity.type
_entity.pdbx_description
1 polymer ?
#
loop_
_entity_poly.entity_id
_entity_poly.type
_entity_poly.pdbx_seq_one_letter_code
_entity_poly.pdbx_strand_id
1 'polypeptide(L)'
;MQNKVNETSLFKAGNSLAFRVTTSDRKALKADESTVFEKKVSSDGSQITFSKVEPINPKLKKAYMNFAKDNKELLSELRDL
;
A
#
# COMPACT_ATOMS: atom_id res chain seq x y z
N MET A 1 1.81 15.46 17.61
CA MET A 1 1.21 14.14 17.96
C MET A 1 2.36 13.19 18.20
N GLN A 2 2.36 12.47 19.32
CA GLN A 2 3.47 11.59 19.70
C GLN A 2 3.26 10.22 19.03
N ASN A 3 4.25 9.75 18.27
CA ASN A 3 4.20 8.42 17.67
C ASN A 3 4.30 7.39 18.80
N LYS A 4 3.27 6.55 18.96
CA LYS A 4 3.29 5.46 19.93
C LYS A 4 4.18 4.34 19.38
N VAL A 5 5.31 4.09 20.03
CA VAL A 5 6.23 3.01 19.68
C VAL A 5 5.82 1.78 20.48
N ASN A 6 5.39 0.72 19.79
CA ASN A 6 5.14 -0.59 20.39
C ASN A 6 5.96 -1.64 19.64
N GLU A 7 6.47 -2.62 20.35
CA GLU A 7 7.16 -3.77 19.75
C GLU A 7 6.16 -4.81 19.25
N THR A 8 6.49 -5.48 18.15
CA THR A 8 5.71 -6.59 17.61
C THR A 8 6.64 -7.63 17.01
N SER A 9 6.31 -8.91 17.16
CA SER A 9 7.11 -10.02 16.64
C SER A 9 6.42 -10.67 15.44
N LEU A 10 7.23 -11.14 14.51
CA LEU A 10 6.76 -11.97 13.39
C LEU A 10 6.28 -13.33 13.91
N PHE A 11 5.29 -13.90 13.23
CA PHE A 11 4.84 -15.27 13.46
C PHE A 11 4.63 -15.99 12.12
N LYS A 12 4.72 -17.32 12.14
CA LYS A 12 4.48 -18.16 10.95
C LYS A 12 3.00 -18.16 10.58
N ALA A 13 2.71 -17.81 9.33
CA ALA A 13 1.37 -17.84 8.73
C ALA A 13 1.45 -18.61 7.41
N GLY A 14 1.11 -19.90 7.46
CA GLY A 14 1.31 -20.82 6.33
C GLY A 14 2.79 -20.92 5.94
N ASN A 15 3.09 -20.58 4.69
CA ASN A 15 4.45 -20.57 4.13
C ASN A 15 5.15 -19.21 4.25
N SER A 16 4.62 -18.29 5.05
CA SER A 16 5.12 -16.92 5.18
C SER A 16 5.25 -16.48 6.64
N LEU A 17 5.81 -15.29 6.86
CA LEU A 17 5.83 -14.60 8.15
C LEU A 17 4.92 -13.38 8.09
N ALA A 18 4.18 -13.12 9.17
CA ALA A 18 3.27 -12.00 9.28
C ALA A 18 3.54 -11.17 10.54
N PHE A 19 3.31 -9.86 10.44
CA PHE A 19 3.23 -8.95 11.59
C PHE A 19 1.81 -8.96 12.16
N ARG A 20 1.68 -8.86 13.48
CA ARG A 20 0.37 -8.64 14.11
C ARG A 20 0.00 -7.17 14.01
N VAL A 21 -1.20 -6.89 13.51
CA VAL A 21 -1.87 -5.59 13.65
C VAL A 21 -2.76 -5.67 14.87
N THR A 22 -2.51 -4.86 15.89
CA THR A 22 -3.32 -4.89 17.12
C THR A 22 -4.72 -4.31 16.86
N THR A 23 -5.68 -4.60 17.75
CA THR A 23 -7.02 -4.00 17.67
C THR A 23 -6.98 -2.47 17.71
N SER A 24 -6.06 -1.88 18.47
CA SER A 24 -5.85 -0.43 18.50
C SER A 24 -5.32 0.10 17.18
N ASP A 25 -4.31 -0.55 16.59
CA ASP A 25 -3.70 -0.10 15.33
C ASP A 25 -4.70 -0.24 14.18
N ARG A 26 -5.45 -1.35 14.12
CA ARG A 26 -6.52 -1.56 13.14
C ARG A 26 -7.56 -0.43 13.19
N LYS A 27 -7.97 -0.03 14.39
CA LYS A 27 -8.93 1.08 14.60
C LYS A 27 -8.34 2.42 14.14
N ALA A 28 -7.09 2.70 14.50
CA ALA A 28 -6.40 3.92 14.09
C ALA A 28 -6.25 4.01 12.56
N LEU A 29 -5.92 2.89 11.92
CA LEU A 29 -5.79 2.76 10.46
C LEU A 29 -7.14 2.74 9.73
N LYS A 30 -8.26 2.60 10.46
CA LYS A 30 -9.59 2.32 9.91
C LYS A 30 -9.52 1.21 8.86
N ALA A 31 -8.84 0.12 9.22
CA ALA A 31 -8.54 -0.99 8.32
C ALA A 31 -9.45 -2.19 8.62
N ASP A 32 -9.74 -2.94 7.57
CA ASP A 32 -10.44 -4.22 7.58
C ASP A 32 -9.67 -5.25 6.74
N GLU A 33 -10.25 -6.43 6.57
CA GLU A 33 -9.63 -7.54 5.81
C GLU A 33 -9.48 -7.24 4.31
N SER A 34 -10.20 -6.26 3.78
CA SER A 34 -10.11 -5.82 2.38
C SER A 34 -9.08 -4.72 2.16
N THR A 35 -8.56 -4.13 3.25
CA THR A 35 -7.63 -3.01 3.17
C THR A 35 -6.27 -3.48 2.66
N VAL A 36 -5.80 -2.84 1.59
CA VAL A 36 -4.51 -3.13 0.97
C VAL A 36 -3.47 -2.10 1.41
N PHE A 37 -2.25 -2.58 1.66
CA PHE A 37 -1.10 -1.74 1.99
C PHE A 37 0.00 -1.93 0.95
N GLU A 38 0.64 -0.84 0.54
CA GLU A 38 1.92 -0.88 -0.14
C GLU A 38 3.01 -1.18 0.90
N LYS A 39 3.94 -2.07 0.56
CA LYS A 39 5.10 -2.43 1.38
C LYS A 39 6.37 -1.94 0.69
N LYS A 40 7.17 -1.15 1.40
CA LYS A 40 8.53 -0.76 0.99
C LYS A 40 9.54 -1.26 2.01
N VAL A 41 10.60 -1.91 1.54
CA VAL A 41 11.76 -2.27 2.35
C VAL A 41 12.86 -1.26 2.01
N SER A 42 13.46 -0.65 3.03
CA SER A 42 14.65 0.18 2.88
C SER A 42 15.79 -0.62 2.25
N SER A 43 16.66 0.06 1.51
CA SER A 43 17.79 -0.59 0.81
C SER A 43 18.79 -1.25 1.75
N ASP A 44 18.92 -0.72 2.97
CA ASP A 44 19.76 -1.29 4.02
C ASP A 44 19.06 -2.39 4.84
N GLY A 45 17.78 -2.66 4.55
CA GLY A 45 16.98 -3.68 5.23
C GLY A 45 16.59 -3.35 6.67
N SER A 46 16.94 -2.17 7.18
CA SER A 46 16.71 -1.77 8.59
C SER A 46 15.25 -1.46 8.89
N GLN A 47 14.50 -1.07 7.87
CA GLN A 47 13.13 -0.58 7.98
C GLN A 47 12.22 -1.19 6.92
N ILE A 48 11.02 -1.56 7.36
CA ILE A 48 9.87 -1.83 6.51
C ILE A 48 8.82 -0.74 6.75
N THR A 49 8.23 -0.21 5.70
CA THR A 49 7.15 0.77 5.79
C THR A 49 5.92 0.22 5.08
N PHE A 50 4.79 0.27 5.77
CA PHE A 50 3.48 -0.06 5.20
C PHE A 50 2.65 1.21 5.08
N SER A 51 2.17 1.50 3.87
CA SER A 51 1.33 2.66 3.58
C SER A 51 -0.02 2.19 3.08
N LYS A 52 -1.12 2.69 3.66
CA LYS A 52 -2.47 2.32 3.21
C LYS A 52 -2.63 2.75 1.75
N VAL A 53 -3.06 1.83 0.89
CA VAL A 53 -3.45 2.18 -0.47
C VAL A 53 -4.85 2.77 -0.38
N GLU A 54 -4.97 4.07 -0.65
CA GLU A 54 -6.28 4.69 -0.75
C GLU A 54 -7.08 3.98 -1.86
N PRO A 55 -8.32 3.55 -1.57
CA PRO A 55 -9.15 2.95 -2.60
C PRO A 55 -9.33 3.98 -3.72
N ILE A 56 -8.69 3.73 -4.87
CA ILE A 56 -8.83 4.59 -6.04
C ILE A 56 -10.32 4.63 -6.35
N ASN A 57 -10.90 5.84 -6.30
CA ASN A 57 -12.30 6.04 -6.65
C ASN A 57 -12.56 5.34 -7.99
N PRO A 58 -13.48 4.34 -8.06
CA PRO A 58 -13.68 3.55 -9.26
C PRO A 58 -13.99 4.39 -10.51
N LYS A 59 -14.67 5.54 -10.32
CA LYS A 59 -14.93 6.50 -11.40
C LYS A 59 -13.65 7.16 -11.89
N LEU A 60 -12.76 7.55 -10.98
CA LEU A 60 -11.47 8.14 -11.31
C LEU A 60 -10.55 7.13 -11.99
N LYS A 61 -10.52 5.87 -11.49
CA LYS A 61 -9.79 4.77 -12.14
C LYS A 61 -10.28 4.55 -13.57
N LYS A 62 -11.60 4.50 -13.77
CA LYS A 62 -12.19 4.33 -15.10
C LYS A 62 -11.88 5.51 -16.02
N ALA A 63 -11.98 6.74 -15.52
CA ALA A 63 -11.62 7.94 -16.26
C ALA A 63 -10.15 7.92 -16.69
N TYR A 64 -9.23 7.56 -15.78
CA TYR A 64 -7.81 7.40 -16.09
C TYR A 64 -7.57 6.30 -17.14
N MET A 65 -8.19 5.13 -17.01
CA MET A 65 -8.02 4.05 -17.98
C MET A 65 -8.53 4.43 -19.38
N ASN A 66 -9.66 5.14 -19.45
CA ASN A 66 -10.18 5.66 -20.72
C ASN A 66 -9.20 6.68 -21.32
N PHE A 67 -8.79 7.68 -20.54
CA PHE A 67 -7.81 8.68 -20.97
C PHE A 67 -6.51 8.03 -21.45
N ALA A 68 -5.97 7.07 -20.70
CA ALA A 68 -4.74 6.39 -21.07
C ALA A 68 -4.88 5.51 -22.33
N LYS A 69 -6.06 4.93 -22.56
CA LYS A 69 -6.37 4.21 -23.79
C LYS A 69 -6.43 5.14 -24.99
N ASP A 70 -7.09 6.29 -24.83
CA ASP A 70 -7.29 7.26 -25.91
C ASP A 70 -5.99 8.00 -26.27
N ASN A 71 -5.06 8.13 -25.31
CA ASN A 71 -3.79 8.84 -25.46
C ASN A 71 -2.56 7.90 -25.41
N LYS A 72 -2.75 6.65 -25.81
CA LYS A 72 -1.74 5.60 -25.64
C LYS A 72 -0.40 5.93 -26.32
N GLU A 73 -0.42 6.48 -27.53
CA GLU A 73 0.80 6.85 -28.29
C GLU A 73 1.58 7.97 -27.58
N LEU A 74 0.89 9.03 -27.17
CA LEU A 74 1.50 10.15 -26.45
C LEU A 74 2.11 9.71 -25.11
N LEU A 75 1.43 8.80 -24.40
CA LEU A 75 1.93 8.24 -23.14
C LEU A 75 3.09 7.27 -23.33
N SER A 76 3.19 6.57 -24.47
CA SER A 76 4.39 5.79 -24.79
C SER A 76 5.59 6.69 -25.06
N GLU A 77 5.41 7.77 -25.82
CA GLU A 77 6.49 8.73 -26.11
C GLU A 77 7.04 9.40 -24.85
N LEU A 78 6.16 9.72 -23.88
CA LEU A 78 6.56 10.25 -22.57
C LEU A 78 7.28 9.23 -21.67
N ARG A 79 7.10 7.93 -21.91
CA ARG A 79 7.69 6.87 -21.09
C ARG A 79 9.11 6.51 -21.52
N ASP A 80 9.43 6.82 -22.77
CA ASP A 80 10.74 6.56 -23.39
C ASP A 80 11.69 7.77 -23.32
N LEU A 81 11.26 8.87 -22.68
CA LEU A 81 12.06 10.04 -22.27
C LEU A 81 12.60 9.88 -20.84
#